data_AF-A0A379FVL1-F1
#
_entry.id   AF-A0A379FVL1-F1
#
_cell.length_a   1.000
_cell.length_b   1.000
_cell.length_c   1.000
_cell.angle_alpha   90.00
_cell.angle_beta   90.00
_cell.angle_gamma   90.00
#
_symmetry.space_group_name_H-M   'P 1'
#
loop_
_entity.id
_entity.type
_entity.pdbx_description
1 polymer ?
#
loop_
_entity_poly.entity_id
_entity_poly.type
_entity_poly.pdbx_seq_one_letter_code
_entity_poly.pdbx_strand_id
1 'polypeptide(L)'
;MANRSDWQVDNQAIGAGVWHIRTHDNFTTPAYYRFSRSHSEGLQFTYNIETEPVTYRTALAWDQMTLQTELMQNRKGTPADKTKIGKYDGRAENLYGSVGVDLHITPTVTVNLDVKGTHARRDVEKRQSHLSLDQSWTFWTPKAGVIWRPTESQRYFANISASEEPATFWEIINSSNGKLTKLSPQKAITYEIGGRRRCHRWVEMEPCAVP
;
A
#
# COMPACT_ATOMS: atom_id res chain seq x y z
N MET A 1 -13.01 10.03 -7.61
CA MET A 1 -12.27 10.84 -8.59
C MET A 1 -10.80 10.76 -8.24
N ALA A 2 -9.93 10.51 -9.22
CA ALA A 2 -8.49 10.57 -9.05
C ALA A 2 -7.92 11.25 -10.30
N ASN A 3 -7.08 12.25 -10.13
CA ASN A 3 -6.41 12.95 -11.21
C ASN A 3 -4.91 12.94 -10.94
N ARG A 4 -4.14 12.73 -11.99
CA ARG A 4 -2.68 12.77 -11.97
C ARG A 4 -2.20 13.50 -13.20
N SER A 5 -1.17 14.32 -13.01
CA SER A 5 -0.46 15.00 -14.06
C SER A 5 1.02 14.67 -13.94
N ASP A 6 1.64 14.39 -15.07
CA ASP A 6 3.05 14.04 -15.17
C ASP A 6 3.69 14.95 -16.20
N TRP A 7 4.89 15.44 -15.88
CA TRP A 7 5.66 16.35 -16.72
C TRP A 7 7.08 15.80 -16.86
N GLN A 8 7.59 15.83 -18.09
CA GLN A 8 8.99 15.55 -18.39
C GLN A 8 9.66 16.85 -18.83
N VAL A 9 10.77 17.21 -18.18
CA VAL A 9 11.62 18.33 -18.57
C VAL A 9 13.04 17.82 -18.59
N ASP A 10 13.61 17.68 -19.78
CA ASP A 10 14.93 17.09 -20.01
C ASP A 10 15.06 15.70 -19.34
N ASN A 11 15.98 15.58 -18.39
CA ASN A 11 16.25 14.39 -17.60
C ASN A 11 15.43 14.29 -16.31
N GLN A 12 14.46 15.18 -16.11
CA GLN A 12 13.61 15.23 -14.92
C GLN A 12 12.18 14.81 -15.24
N ALA A 13 11.62 13.98 -14.37
CA ALA A 13 10.21 13.60 -14.39
C ALA A 13 9.55 14.06 -13.09
N ILE A 14 8.51 14.89 -13.21
CA ILE A 14 7.71 15.38 -12.08
C ILE A 14 6.30 14.79 -12.22
N GLY A 15 5.71 14.35 -11.11
CA GLY A 15 4.33 13.91 -11.06
C GLY A 15 3.62 14.51 -9.87
N ALA A 16 2.38 14.94 -10.06
CA ALA A 16 1.50 15.38 -8.99
C ALA A 16 0.12 14.75 -9.18
N GLY A 17 -0.51 14.37 -8.08
CA GLY A 17 -1.83 13.75 -8.13
C GLY A 17 -2.65 14.10 -6.92
N VAL A 18 -3.97 14.05 -7.10
CA VAL A 18 -4.97 14.22 -6.04
C VAL A 18 -6.08 13.21 -6.23
N TRP A 19 -6.68 12.76 -5.13
CA TRP A 19 -7.84 11.90 -5.17
C TRP A 19 -8.86 12.26 -4.11
N HIS A 20 -10.10 11.89 -4.41
CA HIS A 20 -11.23 11.97 -3.51
C HIS A 20 -12.15 10.78 -3.80
N ILE A 21 -12.34 9.92 -2.82
CA ILE A 21 -13.04 8.66 -2.93
C ILE A 21 -14.10 8.61 -1.84
N ARG A 22 -15.30 8.16 -2.20
CA ARG A 22 -16.36 7.82 -1.26
C ARG A 22 -16.73 6.37 -1.48
N THR A 23 -16.75 5.60 -0.40
CA THR A 23 -17.01 4.16 -0.45
C THR A 23 -18.18 3.84 0.45
N HIS A 24 -19.09 3.02 -0.05
CA HIS A 24 -20.14 2.38 0.73
C HIS A 24 -19.89 0.88 0.63
N ASP A 25 -19.67 0.24 1.77
CA ASP A 25 -19.35 -1.19 1.83
C ASP A 25 -20.26 -1.89 2.84
N ASN A 26 -20.99 -2.88 2.35
CA ASN A 26 -21.93 -3.68 3.12
C ASN A 26 -21.44 -5.12 3.10
N PHE A 27 -20.84 -5.54 4.21
CA PHE A 27 -20.22 -6.85 4.32
C PHE A 27 -21.01 -7.74 5.26
N THR A 28 -21.19 -9.00 4.87
CA THR A 28 -21.89 -10.01 5.67
C THR A 28 -21.00 -11.22 5.81
N THR A 29 -20.76 -11.64 7.05
CA THR A 29 -20.09 -12.91 7.37
C THR A 29 -21.07 -13.81 8.12
N PRO A 30 -20.77 -15.11 8.30
CA PRO A 30 -21.58 -15.97 9.16
C PRO A 30 -21.71 -15.49 10.62
N ALA A 31 -20.86 -14.57 11.08
CA ALA A 31 -20.83 -14.11 12.47
C ALA A 31 -21.42 -12.70 12.68
N TYR A 32 -21.31 -11.80 11.70
CA TYR A 32 -21.75 -10.41 11.83
C TYR A 32 -22.10 -9.75 10.48
N TYR A 33 -22.85 -8.66 10.56
CA TYR A 33 -23.06 -7.69 9.50
C TYR A 33 -22.24 -6.42 9.80
N ARG A 34 -21.60 -5.85 8.77
CA ARG A 34 -20.92 -4.56 8.85
C ARG A 34 -21.35 -3.66 7.70
N PHE A 35 -21.84 -2.47 8.05
CA PHE A 35 -22.24 -1.44 7.11
C PHE A 35 -21.32 -0.24 7.30
N SER A 36 -20.49 0.04 6.30
CA SER A 36 -19.44 1.03 6.36
C SER A 36 -19.63 2.09 5.29
N ARG A 37 -19.41 3.34 5.68
CA ARG A 37 -19.29 4.48 4.78
C ARG A 37 -17.97 5.16 5.06
N SER A 38 -17.19 5.39 4.03
CA SER A 38 -15.95 6.12 4.15
C SER A 38 -15.81 7.21 3.10
N HIS A 39 -15.06 8.21 3.47
CA HIS A 39 -14.60 9.27 2.59
C HIS A 39 -13.10 9.40 2.79
N SER A 40 -12.34 9.34 1.70
CA SER A 40 -10.89 9.48 1.70
C SER A 40 -10.47 10.46 0.64
N GLU A 41 -9.42 11.21 0.92
CA GLU A 41 -8.80 12.12 -0.01
C GLU A 41 -7.31 12.22 0.28
N GLY A 42 -6.56 12.63 -0.73
CA GLY A 42 -5.12 12.74 -0.59
C GLY A 42 -4.47 13.36 -1.79
N LEU A 43 -3.16 13.51 -1.64
CA LEU A 43 -2.28 14.10 -2.62
C LEU A 43 -0.98 13.31 -2.69
N GLN A 44 -0.36 13.31 -3.86
CA GLN A 44 0.93 12.70 -4.11
C GLN A 44 1.81 13.62 -4.96
N PHE A 45 3.10 13.53 -4.71
CA PHE A 45 4.15 14.18 -5.48
C PHE A 45 5.27 13.17 -5.74
N THR A 46 5.78 13.13 -6.96
CA THR A 46 6.94 12.33 -7.34
C THR A 46 7.92 13.18 -8.12
N TYR A 47 9.20 13.00 -7.88
CA TYR A 47 10.26 13.65 -8.64
C TYR A 47 11.41 12.66 -8.87
N ASN A 48 11.73 12.46 -10.13
CA ASN A 48 12.86 11.63 -10.58
C ASN A 48 13.80 12.48 -11.41
N ILE A 49 15.10 12.25 -11.28
CA ILE A 49 16.11 12.86 -12.11
C ILE A 49 17.13 11.80 -12.53
N GLU A 50 17.35 11.69 -13.83
CA GLU A 50 18.32 10.79 -14.43
C GLU A 50 19.64 11.54 -14.62
N THR A 51 20.66 11.16 -13.86
CA THR A 51 22.05 11.56 -14.13
C THR A 51 22.84 10.33 -14.53
N GLU A 52 23.91 10.49 -15.29
CA GLU A 52 24.85 9.39 -15.45
C GLU A 52 25.91 9.48 -14.35
N PRO A 53 26.13 8.41 -13.56
CA PRO A 53 25.56 7.05 -13.65
C PRO A 53 24.34 6.79 -12.71
N VAL A 54 23.72 7.82 -12.11
CA VAL A 54 22.74 7.69 -11.03
C VAL A 54 21.36 8.24 -11.41
N THR A 55 20.32 7.43 -11.30
CA THR A 55 18.94 7.93 -11.30
C THR A 55 18.46 8.11 -9.87
N TYR A 56 18.01 9.31 -9.51
CA TYR A 56 17.39 9.58 -8.22
C TYR A 56 15.87 9.50 -8.34
N ARG A 57 15.22 8.95 -7.31
CA ARG A 57 13.77 8.85 -7.18
C ARG A 57 13.32 9.38 -5.84
N THR A 58 12.30 10.24 -5.85
CA THR A 58 11.69 10.76 -4.64
C THR A 58 10.17 10.74 -4.76
N ALA A 59 9.49 10.45 -3.65
CA ALA A 59 8.03 10.56 -3.59
C ALA A 59 7.59 11.03 -2.21
N LEU A 60 6.51 11.80 -2.19
CA LEU A 60 5.78 12.22 -1.00
C LEU A 60 4.30 11.99 -1.24
N ALA A 61 3.59 11.50 -0.24
CA ALA A 61 2.14 11.39 -0.31
C ALA A 61 1.53 11.61 1.06
N TRP A 62 0.35 12.21 1.07
CA TRP A 62 -0.45 12.39 2.26
C TRP A 62 -1.89 12.03 1.95
N ASP A 63 -2.56 11.37 2.89
CA ASP A 63 -3.98 11.10 2.79
C ASP A 63 -4.66 11.09 4.14
N GLN A 64 -5.96 11.35 4.08
CA GLN A 64 -6.86 11.21 5.20
C GLN A 64 -8.09 10.40 4.80
N MET A 65 -8.74 9.84 5.82
CA MET A 65 -10.00 9.13 5.67
C MET A 65 -10.87 9.27 6.92
N THR A 66 -12.17 9.43 6.71
CA THR A 66 -13.19 9.21 7.73
C THR A 66 -13.91 7.90 7.47
N LEU A 67 -14.32 7.23 8.54
CA LEU A 67 -15.11 6.01 8.52
C LEU A 67 -16.31 6.17 9.45
N GLN A 68 -17.48 5.72 9.00
CA GLN A 68 -18.63 5.45 9.84
C GLN A 68 -19.00 4.00 9.63
N THR A 69 -19.06 3.21 10.70
CA THR A 69 -19.38 1.77 10.59
C THR A 69 -20.40 1.34 11.65
N GLU A 70 -21.37 0.54 11.22
CA GLU A 70 -22.37 -0.09 12.07
C GLU A 70 -22.19 -1.61 12.05
N LEU A 71 -22.09 -2.20 13.24
CA LEU A 71 -21.91 -3.63 13.43
C LEU A 71 -23.15 -4.24 14.09
N MET A 72 -23.59 -5.37 13.55
CA MET A 72 -24.70 -6.16 14.08
C MET A 72 -24.35 -7.65 14.07
N GLN A 73 -24.93 -8.43 15.00
CA GLN A 73 -24.77 -9.88 15.01
C GLN A 73 -25.43 -10.50 13.78
N ASN A 74 -24.77 -11.49 13.18
CA ASN A 74 -25.40 -12.39 12.23
C ASN A 74 -25.65 -13.72 12.95
N ARG A 75 -26.90 -13.91 13.37
CA ARG A 75 -27.38 -15.12 14.04
C ARG A 75 -28.68 -15.55 13.38
N LYS A 76 -28.65 -15.61 12.05
CA LYS A 76 -29.80 -15.88 11.18
C LYS A 76 -30.67 -17.02 11.73
N GLY A 77 -31.97 -16.77 11.83
CA GLY A 77 -32.95 -17.75 12.35
C GLY A 77 -33.08 -17.77 13.87
N THR A 78 -32.36 -16.90 14.60
CA THR A 78 -32.53 -16.72 16.05
C THR A 78 -33.02 -15.31 16.38
N PRO A 79 -33.63 -15.09 17.56
CA PRO A 79 -34.01 -13.74 18.01
C PRO A 79 -32.83 -12.76 18.14
N ALA A 80 -31.60 -13.27 18.22
CA ALA A 80 -30.39 -12.46 18.33
C ALA A 80 -29.91 -11.89 16.99
N ASP A 81 -30.48 -12.32 15.85
CA ASP A 81 -30.09 -11.83 14.53
C ASP A 81 -30.27 -10.31 14.42
N LYS A 82 -29.31 -9.63 13.80
CA LYS A 82 -29.27 -8.16 13.65
C LYS A 82 -29.27 -7.38 14.98
N THR A 83 -29.02 -8.04 16.11
CA THR A 83 -28.78 -7.33 17.37
C THR A 83 -27.54 -6.46 17.23
N LYS A 84 -27.66 -5.19 17.62
CA LYS A 84 -26.61 -4.19 17.43
C LYS A 84 -25.41 -4.46 18.35
N ILE A 85 -24.21 -4.47 17.76
CA ILE A 85 -22.94 -4.57 18.48
C ILE A 85 -22.43 -3.15 18.79
N GLY A 86 -22.48 -2.26 17.82
CA GLY A 86 -22.09 -0.87 18.00
C GLY A 86 -22.08 -0.04 16.72
N LYS A 87 -21.96 1.28 16.90
CA LYS A 87 -21.65 2.25 15.85
C LYS A 87 -20.33 2.90 16.16
N TYR A 88 -19.46 3.02 15.17
CA TYR A 88 -18.12 3.53 15.34
C TYR A 88 -17.80 4.58 14.28
N ASP A 89 -17.09 5.60 14.72
CA ASP A 89 -16.48 6.60 13.85
C ASP A 89 -14.97 6.42 13.88
N GLY A 90 -14.35 6.48 12.70
CA GLY A 90 -12.92 6.32 12.53
C GLY A 90 -12.31 7.51 11.78
N ARG A 91 -11.09 7.88 12.13
CA ARG A 91 -10.26 8.84 11.38
C ARG A 91 -8.90 8.23 11.13
N ALA A 92 -8.44 8.31 9.89
CA ALA A 92 -7.13 7.85 9.50
C ALA A 92 -6.38 9.00 8.82
N GLU A 93 -5.11 9.14 9.14
CA GLU A 93 -4.18 10.04 8.46
C GLU A 93 -2.90 9.28 8.15
N ASN A 94 -2.34 9.53 6.97
CA ASN A 94 -1.10 8.92 6.51
C ASN A 94 -0.20 9.96 5.89
N LEU A 95 1.09 9.86 6.20
CA LEU A 95 2.16 10.56 5.52
C LEU A 95 3.20 9.53 5.08
N TYR A 96 3.56 9.58 3.80
CA TYR A 96 4.55 8.74 3.18
C TYR A 96 5.64 9.61 2.58
N GLY A 97 6.89 9.20 2.77
CA GLY A 97 8.02 9.76 2.04
C GLY A 97 9.00 8.69 1.64
N SER A 98 9.56 8.80 0.44
CA SER A 98 10.58 7.86 -0.03
C SER A 98 11.66 8.54 -0.84
N VAL A 99 12.86 8.00 -0.70
CA VAL A 99 14.02 8.34 -1.53
C VAL A 99 14.67 7.06 -2.02
N GLY A 100 15.18 7.09 -3.23
CA GLY A 100 15.87 5.96 -3.83
C GLY A 100 16.83 6.36 -4.93
N VAL A 101 17.73 5.43 -5.24
CA VAL A 101 18.75 5.57 -6.26
C VAL A 101 18.83 4.30 -7.10
N ASP A 102 19.00 4.46 -8.41
CA ASP A 102 19.45 3.41 -9.31
C ASP A 102 20.88 3.75 -9.77
N LEU A 103 21.83 2.91 -9.41
CA LEU A 103 23.25 3.06 -9.71
C LEU A 103 23.60 2.17 -10.90
N HIS A 104 24.00 2.77 -12.02
CA HIS A 104 24.51 2.06 -13.19
C HIS A 104 26.00 1.73 -12.99
N ILE A 105 26.27 0.62 -12.32
CA ILE A 105 27.64 0.19 -11.99
C ILE A 105 28.41 -0.16 -13.27
N THR A 106 27.73 -0.80 -14.21
CA THR A 106 28.20 -1.06 -15.57
C THR A 106 27.03 -0.86 -16.54
N PRO A 107 27.24 -0.83 -17.87
CA PRO A 107 26.14 -0.80 -18.83
C PRO A 107 25.14 -1.97 -18.69
N THR A 108 25.54 -3.05 -18.02
CA THR A 108 24.73 -4.27 -17.87
C THR A 108 24.28 -4.51 -16.43
N VAL A 109 24.77 -3.76 -15.43
CA VAL A 109 24.47 -3.98 -14.02
C VAL A 109 23.96 -2.69 -13.38
N THR A 110 22.73 -2.74 -12.86
CA THR A 110 22.12 -1.67 -12.08
C THR A 110 21.88 -2.17 -10.66
N VAL A 111 22.23 -1.37 -9.66
CA VAL A 111 21.87 -1.59 -8.26
C VAL A 111 20.81 -0.58 -7.86
N ASN A 112 19.70 -1.03 -7.29
CA ASN A 112 18.64 -0.13 -6.81
C ASN A 112 18.58 -0.18 -5.28
N LEU A 113 18.55 1.00 -4.65
CA LEU A 113 18.41 1.18 -3.22
C LEU A 113 17.29 2.16 -2.95
N ASP A 114 16.33 1.80 -2.11
CA ASP A 114 15.20 2.66 -1.76
C ASP A 114 14.93 2.56 -0.26
N VAL A 115 14.49 3.67 0.33
CA VAL A 115 13.94 3.70 1.67
C VAL A 115 12.67 4.53 1.67
N LYS A 116 11.62 3.99 2.28
CA LYS A 116 10.35 4.69 2.51
C LYS A 116 10.09 4.80 4.01
N GLY A 117 9.76 5.99 4.46
CA GLY A 117 9.21 6.26 5.79
C GLY A 117 7.69 6.43 5.70
N THR A 118 7.00 5.92 6.72
CA THR A 118 5.55 6.08 6.87
C THR A 118 5.24 6.54 8.27
N HIS A 119 4.37 7.55 8.39
CA HIS A 119 3.66 7.88 9.62
C HIS A 119 2.17 7.67 9.40
N ALA A 120 1.53 6.86 10.24
CA ALA A 120 0.12 6.51 10.13
C ALA A 120 -0.57 6.69 11.48
N ARG A 121 -1.73 7.35 11.50
CA ARG A 121 -2.58 7.55 12.68
C ARG A 121 -3.96 6.99 12.44
N ARG A 122 -4.53 6.29 13.43
CA ARG A 122 -5.89 5.75 13.43
C ARG A 122 -6.56 6.05 14.76
N ASP A 123 -7.65 6.78 14.70
CA ASP A 123 -8.48 7.12 15.84
C ASP A 123 -9.84 6.46 15.65
N VAL A 124 -10.37 5.83 16.70
CA VAL A 124 -11.67 5.17 16.67
C VAL A 124 -12.47 5.55 17.91
N GLU A 125 -13.73 5.90 17.70
CA GLU A 125 -14.70 6.21 18.74
C GLU A 125 -15.92 5.29 18.60
N LYS A 126 -16.46 4.78 19.71
CA LYS A 126 -17.78 4.15 19.74
C LYS A 126 -18.84 5.21 20.09
N ARG A 127 -19.81 5.42 19.19
CA ARG A 127 -20.91 6.38 19.41
C ARG A 127 -21.73 6.01 20.65
N GLN A 128 -22.21 7.04 21.37
CA GLN A 128 -23.01 6.89 22.59
C GLN A 128 -22.30 6.11 23.70
N SER A 129 -20.97 6.18 23.73
CA SER A 129 -20.10 5.56 24.72
C SER A 129 -18.89 6.47 24.97
N HIS A 130 -18.15 6.20 26.05
CA HIS A 130 -16.83 6.80 26.30
C HIS A 130 -15.68 5.95 25.74
N LEU A 131 -15.99 4.87 25.01
CA LEU A 131 -14.99 3.97 24.45
C LEU A 131 -14.36 4.58 23.19
N SER A 132 -13.06 4.89 23.27
CA SER A 132 -12.24 5.37 22.16
C SER A 132 -10.86 4.71 22.17
N LEU A 133 -10.16 4.76 21.03
CA LEU A 133 -8.80 4.28 20.88
C LEU A 133 -8.08 5.07 19.79
N ASP A 134 -7.04 5.77 20.20
CA ASP A 134 -6.13 6.50 19.32
C ASP A 134 -4.79 5.76 19.25
N GLN A 135 -4.25 5.62 18.05
CA GLN A 135 -2.96 4.97 17.85
C GLN A 135 -2.25 5.52 16.63
N SER A 136 -0.93 5.56 16.71
CA SER A 136 -0.07 6.02 15.63
C SER A 136 1.17 5.15 15.54
N TRP A 137 1.70 5.03 14.33
CA TRP A 137 2.91 4.26 14.05
C TRP A 137 3.81 5.04 13.10
N THR A 138 5.11 4.90 13.32
CA THR A 138 6.15 5.37 12.40
C THR A 138 7.07 4.21 12.10
N PHE A 139 7.31 3.93 10.83
CA PHE A 139 8.17 2.82 10.42
C PHE A 139 8.86 3.09 9.08
N TRP A 140 9.90 2.30 8.81
CA TRP A 140 10.75 2.41 7.63
C TRP A 140 10.76 1.09 6.87
N THR A 141 10.64 1.16 5.55
CA THR A 141 10.60 0.00 4.65
C THR A 141 11.74 0.10 3.64
N PRO A 142 12.96 -0.39 3.97
CA PRO A 142 14.08 -0.44 3.04
C PRO A 142 13.88 -1.50 1.95
N LYS A 143 14.44 -1.23 0.78
CA LYS A 143 14.53 -2.15 -0.35
C LYS A 143 15.90 -2.04 -1.00
N ALA A 144 16.47 -3.18 -1.36
CA ALA A 144 17.69 -3.26 -2.14
C ALA A 144 17.53 -4.31 -3.24
N GLY A 145 18.14 -4.08 -4.39
CA GLY A 145 18.14 -5.06 -5.46
C GLY A 145 19.24 -4.83 -6.48
N VAL A 146 19.41 -5.83 -7.32
CA VAL A 146 20.32 -5.82 -8.45
C VAL A 146 19.58 -6.27 -9.69
N ILE A 147 19.87 -5.62 -10.80
CA ILE A 147 19.39 -5.99 -12.12
C ILE A 147 20.60 -6.22 -12.99
N TRP A 148 20.65 -7.40 -13.62
CA TRP A 148 21.69 -7.74 -14.59
C TRP A 148 21.06 -7.97 -15.97
N ARG A 149 21.56 -7.25 -16.97
CA ARG A 149 21.16 -7.32 -18.36
C ARG A 149 22.36 -7.73 -19.23
N PRO A 150 22.71 -9.02 -19.29
CA PRO A 150 23.85 -9.47 -20.10
C PRO A 150 23.66 -9.21 -21.59
N THR A 151 22.40 -9.21 -22.06
CA THR A 151 22.01 -8.84 -23.41
C THR A 151 20.73 -8.01 -23.35
N GLU A 152 20.37 -7.30 -24.43
CA GLU A 152 19.11 -6.57 -24.50
C GLU A 152 17.87 -7.46 -24.35
N SER A 153 18.00 -8.75 -24.71
CA SER A 153 16.92 -9.73 -24.65
C SER A 153 16.76 -10.41 -23.29
N GLN A 154 17.74 -10.26 -22.39
CA GLN A 154 17.80 -10.97 -21.10
C GLN A 154 17.88 -9.99 -19.94
N ARG A 155 17.08 -10.25 -18.89
CA ARG A 155 17.13 -9.50 -17.64
C ARG A 155 16.96 -10.46 -16.48
N TYR A 156 17.94 -10.45 -15.58
CA TYR A 156 17.87 -11.13 -14.29
C TYR A 156 17.75 -10.09 -13.18
N PHE A 157 17.10 -10.46 -12.09
CA PHE A 157 17.00 -9.60 -10.92
C PHE A 157 17.02 -10.43 -9.64
N ALA A 158 17.52 -9.81 -8.59
CA ALA A 158 17.34 -10.25 -7.21
C ALA A 158 16.99 -9.04 -6.36
N ASN A 159 16.04 -9.17 -5.44
CA ASN A 159 15.68 -8.11 -4.51
C ASN A 159 15.38 -8.64 -3.12
N ILE A 160 15.63 -7.77 -2.15
CA ILE A 160 15.21 -7.91 -0.76
C ILE A 160 14.43 -6.65 -0.39
N SER A 161 13.31 -6.82 0.29
CA SER A 161 12.53 -5.69 0.80
C SER A 161 11.90 -6.02 2.14
N ALA A 162 11.81 -5.00 2.99
CA ALA A 162 10.98 -5.03 4.18
C ALA A 162 9.67 -4.26 3.90
N SER A 163 8.58 -4.72 4.48
CA SER A 163 7.28 -4.06 4.42
C SER A 163 6.63 -4.04 5.79
N GLU A 164 5.90 -2.96 6.07
CA GLU A 164 5.04 -2.87 7.25
C GLU A 164 3.69 -2.25 6.83
N GLU A 165 2.60 -2.77 7.39
CA GLU A 165 1.23 -2.28 7.17
C GLU A 165 0.61 -1.85 8.50
N PRO A 166 0.11 -0.60 8.62
CA PRO A 166 -0.56 -0.14 9.83
C PRO A 166 -1.91 -0.84 9.97
N ALA A 167 -2.31 -1.13 11.21
CA ALA A 167 -3.56 -1.83 11.46
C ALA A 167 -4.77 -1.08 10.88
N THR A 168 -5.68 -1.83 10.27
CA THR A 168 -6.89 -1.32 9.66
C THR A 168 -8.02 -1.17 10.69
N PHE A 169 -9.04 -0.35 10.37
CA PHE A 169 -10.26 -0.28 11.20
C PHE A 169 -10.99 -1.62 11.32
N TRP A 170 -10.73 -2.57 10.43
CA TRP A 170 -11.30 -3.90 10.50
C TRP A 170 -10.70 -4.75 11.60
N GLU A 171 -9.40 -4.59 11.83
CA GLU A 171 -8.68 -5.32 12.87
C GLU A 171 -8.82 -4.62 14.22
N ILE A 172 -8.84 -3.28 14.23
CA ILE A 172 -8.99 -2.48 15.45
C ILE A 172 -10.35 -2.69 16.11
N ILE A 173 -11.44 -2.71 15.31
CA ILE A 173 -12.80 -2.90 15.79
C ILE A 173 -13.15 -4.38 15.70
N ASN A 174 -13.14 -5.07 16.84
CA ASN A 174 -13.54 -6.47 16.88
C ASN A 174 -15.01 -6.60 16.46
N SER A 175 -15.25 -7.29 15.34
CA SER A 175 -16.58 -7.34 14.74
C SER A 175 -17.58 -8.23 15.48
N SER A 176 -17.13 -9.06 16.42
CA SER A 176 -17.99 -9.98 17.19
C SER A 176 -18.54 -9.36 18.46
N ASN A 177 -17.76 -8.50 19.13
CA ASN A 177 -18.13 -7.91 20.43
C ASN A 177 -17.96 -6.39 20.50
N GLY A 178 -17.43 -5.77 19.45
CA GLY A 178 -17.26 -4.33 19.37
C GLY A 178 -16.14 -3.76 20.25
N LYS A 179 -15.26 -4.62 20.78
CA LYS A 179 -14.08 -4.19 21.55
C LYS A 179 -13.06 -3.53 20.62
N LEU A 180 -12.48 -2.41 21.09
CA LEU A 180 -11.35 -1.77 20.43
C LEU A 180 -10.05 -2.42 20.89
N THR A 181 -9.18 -2.77 19.94
CA THR A 181 -7.91 -3.44 20.21
C THR A 181 -6.76 -2.62 19.64
N LYS A 182 -5.77 -2.33 20.48
CA LYS A 182 -4.52 -1.72 20.05
C LYS A 182 -3.66 -2.79 19.38
N LEU A 183 -3.17 -2.48 18.19
CA LEU A 183 -2.42 -3.41 17.36
C LEU A 183 -1.07 -2.80 16.95
N SER A 184 -0.08 -3.66 16.75
CA SER A 184 1.18 -3.29 16.12
C SER A 184 1.07 -3.45 14.61
N PRO A 185 1.85 -2.72 13.79
CA PRO A 185 1.87 -2.93 12.35
C PRO A 185 2.28 -4.36 12.01
N GLN A 186 1.65 -4.93 10.98
CA GLN A 186 2.07 -6.21 10.43
C GLN A 186 3.39 -6.01 9.68
N LYS A 187 4.35 -6.92 9.84
CA LYS A 187 5.68 -6.82 9.21
C LYS A 187 5.96 -8.04 8.33
N ALA A 188 6.66 -7.83 7.23
CA ALA A 188 7.17 -8.90 6.38
C ALA A 188 8.51 -8.53 5.74
N ILE A 189 9.33 -9.55 5.48
CA ILE A 189 10.54 -9.45 4.67
C ILE A 189 10.36 -10.39 3.48
N THR A 190 10.60 -9.86 2.28
CA THR A 190 10.45 -10.59 1.03
C THR A 190 11.79 -10.65 0.31
N TYR A 191 12.10 -11.85 -0.22
CA TYR A 191 13.22 -12.11 -1.10
C TYR A 191 12.66 -12.60 -2.43
N GLU A 192 13.09 -12.00 -3.54
CA GLU A 192 12.67 -12.44 -4.87
C GLU A 192 13.87 -12.53 -5.80
N ILE A 193 13.88 -13.57 -6.62
CA ILE A 193 14.87 -13.78 -7.69
C ILE A 193 14.08 -14.17 -8.93
N GLY A 194 14.44 -13.61 -10.08
CA GLY A 194 13.76 -13.95 -11.33
C GLY A 194 14.50 -13.52 -12.57
N GLY A 195 14.01 -13.99 -13.71
CA GLY A 195 14.56 -13.72 -15.03
C GLY A 195 13.47 -13.51 -16.05
N ARG A 196 13.72 -12.64 -17.03
CA ARG A 196 12.88 -12.49 -18.23
C ARG A 196 13.74 -12.55 -19.47
N ARG A 197 13.29 -13.33 -20.45
CA ARG A 197 13.85 -13.37 -21.79
C ARG A 197 12.80 -12.91 -22.81
N ARG A 198 13.18 -12.04 -23.74
CA ARG A 198 12.36 -11.72 -24.91
C ARG A 198 12.84 -12.61 -26.06
N CYS A 199 12.03 -13.58 -26.47
CA CYS A 199 12.24 -14.30 -27.72
C CYS A 199 11.44 -13.56 -28.82
N HIS A 200 12.09 -13.11 -29.91
CA HIS A 200 11.37 -12.66 -31.09
C HIS A 200 10.70 -13.87 -31.74
N ARG A 201 9.37 -13.89 -31.80
CA ARG A 201 8.63 -14.94 -32.51
C ARG A 201 8.66 -14.62 -34.00
N TRP A 202 9.72 -15.07 -34.67
CA TRP A 202 9.64 -15.32 -36.11
C TRP A 202 8.89 -16.65 -36.30
N VAL A 203 7.98 -16.67 -37.27
CA VAL A 203 7.27 -17.88 -37.70
C VAL A 203 8.33 -18.88 -38.18
N GLU A 204 8.21 -20.12 -37.73
CA GLU A 204 9.12 -21.28 -37.91
C GLU A 204 10.22 -21.50 -36.86
N MET A 205 9.87 -22.43 -35.95
CA MET A 205 10.69 -23.45 -35.28
C MET A 205 11.94 -23.02 -34.50
N GLU A 206 11.77 -22.79 -33.19
CA GLU A 206 12.40 -23.59 -32.12
C GLU A 206 11.77 -23.23 -30.74
N PRO A 207 11.49 -24.20 -29.85
CA PRO A 207 10.98 -23.89 -28.51
C PRO A 207 12.08 -23.28 -27.64
N CYS A 208 11.81 -22.11 -27.03
CA CYS A 208 12.69 -21.53 -26.01
C CYS A 208 12.75 -22.49 -24.80
N ALA A 209 13.85 -23.26 -24.70
CA ALA A 209 14.14 -24.11 -23.53
C ALA A 209 14.54 -23.24 -22.33
N VAL A 210 13.97 -23.57 -21.18
CA VAL A 210 14.31 -23.00 -19.86
C VAL A 210 15.42 -23.89 -19.27
N PRO A 211 16.60 -23.36 -18.89
CA PRO A 211 17.46 -24.04 -17.93
C PRO A 211 16.92 -23.88 -16.50
#